data_AF-A0A6P2ZT27-F1
#
_entry.id   AF-A0A6P2ZT27-F1
#
_cell.length_a   1.000
_cell.length_b   1.000
_cell.length_c   1.000
_cell.angle_alpha   90.00
_cell.angle_beta   90.00
_cell.angle_gamma   90.00
#
_symmetry.space_group_name_H-M   'P 1'
#
loop_
_entity.id
_entity.type
_entity.pdbx_description
1 polymer ?
#
loop_
_entity_poly.entity_id
_entity_poly.type
_entity_poly.pdbx_seq_one_letter_code
_entity_poly.pdbx_strand_id
1 'polypeptide(L)'
;MTSNTMLHVEQAAFILAKKFPQLVRCKDYWVAHPVDEQTYEQTKTAWVPIWTPTDIAPPTPTDLLRWWPEFQEEFELADATASVRRRRDELLAQVDPLVERAADAGQAELETALRRYRAELRNVPQQAGFPLNVVWPQSPTQLN
;
A
#
# COMPACT_ATOMS: atom_id res chain seq x y z
N MET A 1 -13.22 -21.15 -15.65
CA MET A 1 -12.24 -20.20 -16.21
C MET A 1 -11.12 -20.11 -15.21
N THR A 2 -9.97 -20.74 -15.46
CA THR A 2 -8.80 -20.53 -14.61
C THR A 2 -8.30 -19.12 -14.89
N SER A 3 -8.72 -18.16 -14.07
CA SER A 3 -8.11 -16.84 -14.06
C SER A 3 -6.61 -17.04 -14.01
N ASN A 4 -5.88 -16.50 -14.98
CA ASN A 4 -4.43 -16.56 -15.04
C ASN A 4 -3.87 -15.64 -13.95
N THR A 5 -4.05 -16.04 -12.69
CA THR A 5 -3.66 -15.24 -11.53
C THR A 5 -2.15 -15.27 -11.43
N MET A 6 -1.53 -14.12 -11.68
CA MET A 6 -0.09 -13.91 -11.53
C MET A 6 0.14 -13.16 -10.22
N LEU A 7 0.83 -13.77 -9.25
CA LEU A 7 1.08 -13.10 -7.97
C LEU A 7 2.24 -12.12 -8.10
N HIS A 8 2.05 -10.92 -7.55
CA HIS A 8 3.12 -9.96 -7.33
C HIS A 8 3.91 -10.27 -6.05
N VAL A 9 5.08 -9.65 -5.93
CA VAL A 9 5.99 -9.83 -4.79
C VAL A 9 5.31 -9.56 -3.45
N GLU A 10 4.52 -8.49 -3.34
CA GLU A 10 3.84 -8.14 -2.08
C GLU A 10 2.74 -9.12 -1.71
N GLN A 11 2.03 -9.69 -2.69
CA GLN A 11 1.02 -10.72 -2.45
C GLN A 11 1.66 -12.00 -1.94
N ALA A 12 2.74 -12.46 -2.58
CA ALA A 12 3.48 -13.63 -2.10
C ALA A 12 4.12 -13.39 -0.73
N ALA A 13 4.67 -12.21 -0.46
CA ALA A 13 5.18 -11.85 0.86
C ALA A 13 4.08 -11.86 1.94
N PHE A 14 2.89 -11.36 1.62
CA PHE A 14 1.74 -11.38 2.53
C PHE A 14 1.32 -12.81 2.89
N ILE A 15 1.22 -13.69 1.87
CA ILE A 15 0.93 -15.11 2.09
C ILE A 15 1.94 -15.73 3.06
N LEU A 16 3.24 -15.49 2.84
CA LEU A 16 4.31 -16.05 3.69
C LEU A 16 4.25 -15.52 5.12
N ALA A 17 4.01 -14.21 5.30
CA ALA A 17 3.85 -13.63 6.62
C ALA A 17 2.66 -14.23 7.40
N LYS A 18 1.60 -14.64 6.69
CA LYS A 18 0.43 -15.30 7.29
C LYS A 18 0.66 -16.77 7.60
N LYS A 19 1.25 -17.52 6.67
CA LYS A 19 1.52 -18.95 6.83
C LYS A 19 2.66 -19.24 7.80
N PHE A 20 3.66 -18.37 7.86
CA PHE A 20 4.87 -18.54 8.66
C PHE A 20 5.14 -17.28 9.50
N PRO A 21 4.28 -16.97 10.49
CA PRO A 21 4.36 -15.72 11.27
C PRO A 21 5.65 -15.60 12.11
N GLN A 22 6.37 -16.71 12.32
CA GLN A 22 7.66 -16.75 12.99
C GLN A 22 8.84 -16.34 12.08
N LEU A 23 8.63 -16.31 10.76
CA LEU A 23 9.66 -15.97 9.77
C LEU A 23 9.55 -14.51 9.35
N VAL A 24 10.70 -13.86 9.20
CA VAL A 24 10.80 -12.45 8.86
C VAL A 24 11.27 -12.28 7.42
N ARG A 25 10.49 -11.55 6.60
CA ARG A 25 10.89 -11.15 5.25
C ARG A 25 12.21 -10.37 5.30
N CYS A 26 13.09 -10.60 4.33
CA CYS A 26 14.43 -10.00 4.24
C CYS A 26 15.39 -10.41 5.37
N LYS A 27 15.07 -11.48 6.10
CA LYS A 27 15.97 -12.13 7.06
C LYS A 27 15.95 -13.64 6.86
N ASP A 28 14.76 -14.23 6.88
CA ASP A 28 14.57 -15.67 6.77
C ASP A 28 14.14 -16.09 5.35
N TYR A 29 13.52 -15.19 4.59
CA TYR A 29 13.17 -15.42 3.20
C TYR A 29 13.12 -14.13 2.37
N TRP A 30 13.27 -14.28 1.05
CA TRP A 30 13.09 -13.22 0.06
C TRP A 30 12.11 -13.65 -1.00
N VAL A 31 11.32 -12.69 -1.48
CA VAL A 31 10.34 -12.89 -2.54
C VAL A 31 10.78 -12.09 -3.75
N ALA A 32 10.67 -12.69 -4.93
CA ALA A 32 10.96 -12.04 -6.20
C ALA A 32 9.91 -12.42 -7.24
N HIS A 33 9.96 -11.78 -8.41
CA HIS A 33 9.19 -12.16 -9.58
C HIS A 33 10.06 -12.02 -10.84
N PRO A 34 9.90 -12.89 -11.85
CA PRO A 34 10.58 -12.71 -13.13
C PRO A 34 10.02 -11.50 -13.87
N VAL A 35 10.90 -10.70 -14.45
CA VAL A 35 10.57 -9.55 -15.28
C VAL A 35 11.19 -9.69 -16.66
N ASP A 36 10.60 -9.06 -17.65
CA ASP A 36 11.19 -8.90 -18.98
C ASP A 36 12.32 -7.85 -18.94
N GLU A 37 13.42 -8.11 -19.64
CA GLU A 37 14.63 -7.28 -19.55
C GLU A 37 14.49 -5.91 -20.22
N GLN A 38 13.53 -5.74 -21.14
CA GLN A 38 13.34 -4.49 -21.88
C GLN A 38 12.21 -3.65 -21.31
N THR A 39 11.08 -4.30 -21.00
CA THR A 39 9.86 -3.64 -20.54
C THR A 39 9.78 -3.52 -19.02
N TYR A 40 10.57 -4.32 -18.28
CA TYR A 40 10.48 -4.47 -16.83
C TYR A 40 9.12 -4.95 -16.32
N GLU A 41 8.26 -5.44 -17.22
CA GLU A 41 6.98 -6.01 -16.86
C GLU A 41 7.17 -7.40 -16.28
N GLN A 42 6.35 -7.74 -15.29
CA GLN A 42 6.36 -9.06 -14.70
C GLN A 42 5.88 -10.12 -15.71
N THR A 43 6.66 -11.18 -15.88
CA THR A 43 6.38 -12.24 -16.87
C THR A 43 5.84 -13.52 -16.26
N LYS A 44 6.09 -13.77 -14.96
CA LYS A 44 5.64 -14.98 -14.25
C LYS A 44 5.28 -14.66 -12.81
N THR A 45 4.52 -15.53 -12.18
CA THR A 45 4.15 -15.41 -10.75
C THR A 45 5.36 -15.29 -9.84
N ALA A 46 5.19 -14.59 -8.72
CA ALA A 46 6.21 -14.46 -7.69
C ALA A 46 6.62 -15.83 -7.11
N TRP A 47 7.87 -15.87 -6.64
CA TRP A 47 8.52 -17.05 -6.07
C TRP A 47 9.47 -16.65 -4.93
N VAL A 48 10.00 -17.65 -4.24
CA VAL A 48 10.87 -17.47 -3.07
C VAL A 48 12.28 -17.94 -3.41
N PRO A 49 13.14 -17.09 -4.00
CA PRO A 49 14.49 -17.48 -4.41
C PRO A 49 15.44 -17.75 -3.24
N ILE A 50 15.16 -17.19 -2.05
CA ILE A 50 16.00 -17.38 -0.86
C ILE A 50 15.10 -17.81 0.30
N TRP A 51 15.46 -18.93 0.91
CA TRP A 51 14.79 -19.53 2.07
C TRP A 51 15.86 -20.09 3.01
N THR A 52 15.96 -19.55 4.22
CA THR A 52 16.95 -19.95 5.22
C THR A 52 16.50 -21.03 6.22
N PRO A 53 15.19 -21.20 6.54
CA PRO A 53 14.76 -22.28 7.43
C PRO A 53 15.14 -23.65 6.91
N THR A 54 15.60 -24.53 7.80
CA THR A 54 16.03 -25.90 7.46
C THR A 54 15.01 -26.96 7.87
N ASP A 55 14.11 -26.61 8.80
CA ASP A 55 13.04 -27.44 9.34
C ASP A 55 11.73 -27.33 8.56
N ILE A 56 11.57 -26.28 7.74
CA ILE A 56 10.39 -25.99 6.94
C ILE A 56 10.78 -26.00 5.46
N ALA A 57 10.06 -26.77 4.65
CA ALA A 57 10.29 -26.79 3.21
C ALA A 57 9.95 -25.44 2.56
N PRO A 58 10.76 -24.95 1.60
CA PRO A 58 10.45 -23.73 0.89
C PRO A 58 9.18 -23.90 0.05
N PRO A 59 8.27 -22.91 0.05
CA PRO A 59 7.06 -22.97 -0.76
C PRO A 59 7.35 -22.78 -2.24
N THR A 60 6.65 -23.53 -3.08
CA THR A 60 6.74 -23.38 -4.54
C THR A 60 5.79 -22.28 -5.05
N PRO A 61 6.00 -21.75 -6.26
CA PRO A 61 5.03 -20.83 -6.89
C PRO A 61 3.61 -21.39 -6.96
N THR A 62 3.47 -22.70 -7.17
CA THR A 62 2.18 -23.40 -7.18
C THR A 62 1.51 -23.37 -5.80
N ASP A 63 2.29 -23.50 -4.72
CA ASP A 63 1.75 -23.41 -3.36
C ASP A 63 1.25 -21.99 -3.06
N LEU A 64 2.02 -20.97 -3.45
CA LEU A 64 1.61 -19.57 -3.32
C LEU A 64 0.28 -19.31 -4.04
N LEU A 65 0.16 -19.76 -5.30
CA LEU A 65 -1.08 -19.63 -6.07
C LEU A 65 -2.26 -20.37 -5.43
N ARG A 66 -2.01 -21.57 -4.87
CA ARG A 66 -3.03 -22.35 -4.16
C ARG A 66 -3.51 -21.64 -2.89
N TRP A 67 -2.61 -20.99 -2.16
CA TRP A 67 -2.92 -20.30 -0.91
C TRP A 67 -3.53 -18.92 -1.11
N TRP A 68 -3.32 -18.28 -2.27
CA TRP A 68 -3.76 -16.91 -2.51
C TRP A 68 -5.24 -16.64 -2.24
N PRO A 69 -6.21 -17.49 -2.66
CA PRO A 69 -7.63 -17.23 -2.41
C PRO A 69 -7.99 -17.11 -0.92
N GLU A 70 -7.20 -17.72 -0.02
CA GLU A 70 -7.39 -17.62 1.44
C GLU A 70 -7.08 -16.22 1.98
N PHE A 71 -6.19 -15.48 1.29
CA PHE A 71 -5.62 -14.22 1.79
C PHE A 71 -5.95 -13.00 0.90
N GLN A 72 -6.57 -13.23 -0.25
CA GLN A 72 -6.81 -12.19 -1.25
C GLN A 72 -7.61 -11.02 -0.69
N GLU A 73 -8.78 -11.28 -0.10
CA GLU A 73 -9.66 -10.23 0.44
C GLU A 73 -8.96 -9.43 1.55
N GLU A 74 -8.21 -10.10 2.42
CA GLU A 74 -7.47 -9.43 3.50
C GLU A 74 -6.36 -8.55 2.95
N PHE A 75 -5.60 -9.05 1.96
CA PHE A 75 -4.57 -8.27 1.28
C PHE A 75 -5.15 -7.05 0.58
N GLU A 76 -6.23 -7.20 -0.18
CA GLU A 76 -6.88 -6.11 -0.90
C GLU A 76 -7.35 -5.01 0.06
N LEU A 77 -7.93 -5.39 1.20
CA LEU A 77 -8.34 -4.44 2.23
C LEU A 77 -7.14 -3.72 2.87
N ALA A 78 -6.07 -4.45 3.15
CA ALA A 78 -4.84 -3.90 3.73
C ALA A 78 -4.12 -2.95 2.76
N ASP A 79 -4.03 -3.32 1.48
CA ASP A 79 -3.43 -2.53 0.42
C ASP A 79 -4.24 -1.26 0.14
N ALA A 80 -5.58 -1.37 0.05
CA ALA A 80 -6.46 -0.21 -0.07
C ALA A 80 -6.30 0.75 1.12
N THR A 81 -6.24 0.20 2.34
CA THR A 81 -5.99 0.99 3.57
C THR A 81 -4.65 1.72 3.51
N ALA A 82 -3.58 1.04 3.12
CA ALA A 82 -2.25 1.62 3.01
C ALA A 82 -2.19 2.69 1.92
N SER A 83 -2.80 2.44 0.76
CA SER A 83 -2.86 3.37 -0.37
C SER A 83 -3.58 4.67 0.00
N VAL A 84 -4.75 4.58 0.65
CA VAL A 84 -5.47 5.76 1.14
C VAL A 84 -4.64 6.53 2.17
N ARG A 85 -4.00 5.85 3.12
CA ARG A 85 -3.15 6.50 4.12
C ARG A 85 -1.95 7.21 3.50
N ARG A 86 -1.28 6.57 2.53
CA ARG A 86 -0.17 7.16 1.78
C ARG A 86 -0.60 8.43 1.06
N ARG A 87 -1.72 8.39 0.31
CA ARG A 87 -2.26 9.58 -0.37
C ARG A 87 -2.61 10.69 0.62
N ARG A 88 -3.21 10.35 1.76
CA ARG A 88 -3.49 11.33 2.83
C ARG A 88 -2.20 11.99 3.31
N ASP A 89 -1.17 11.19 3.58
CA ASP A 89 0.10 11.67 4.12
C ASP A 89 0.85 12.54 3.09
N GLU A 90 0.80 12.20 1.80
CA GLU A 90 1.29 13.04 0.70
C GLU A 90 0.58 14.40 0.65
N LEU A 91 -0.75 14.41 0.73
CA LEU A 91 -1.54 15.65 0.74
C LEU A 91 -1.30 16.49 2.01
N LEU A 92 -1.11 15.84 3.16
CA LEU A 92 -0.74 16.50 4.42
C LEU A 92 0.64 17.16 4.30
N ALA A 93 1.62 16.45 3.74
CA ALA A 93 2.96 16.98 3.52
C ALA A 93 2.96 18.20 2.58
N GLN A 94 2.06 18.24 1.60
CA GLN A 94 1.89 19.38 0.69
C GLN A 94 1.18 20.57 1.37
N VAL A 95 0.15 20.33 2.20
CA VAL A 95 -0.64 21.41 2.82
C VAL A 95 0.07 22.07 4.00
N ASP A 96 0.83 21.32 4.79
CA ASP A 96 1.49 21.84 6.00
C ASP A 96 2.34 23.10 5.74
N PRO A 97 3.26 23.15 4.75
CA PRO A 97 4.02 24.37 4.46
C PRO A 97 3.15 25.51 3.91
N LEU A 98 2.00 25.23 3.29
CA LEU A 98 1.09 26.27 2.80
C LEU A 98 0.36 26.98 3.94
N VAL A 99 0.00 26.24 5.00
CA VAL A 99 -0.61 26.83 6.21
C VAL A 99 0.34 27.84 6.84
N GLU A 100 1.61 27.45 7.02
CA GLU A 100 2.62 28.33 7.64
C GLU A 100 2.90 29.56 6.76
N ARG A 101 3.02 29.38 5.44
CA ARG A 101 3.20 30.50 4.50
C ARG A 101 2.02 31.48 4.50
N ALA A 102 0.79 30.99 4.60
CA ALA A 102 -0.39 31.85 4.66
C ALA A 102 -0.41 32.66 5.97
N ALA A 103 -0.03 32.03 7.09
CA ALA A 103 0.10 32.70 8.38
C ALA A 103 1.18 33.80 8.35
N ASP A 104 2.38 33.49 7.84
CA ASP A 104 3.49 34.45 7.70
C ASP A 104 3.14 35.63 6.79
N ALA A 105 2.33 35.40 5.75
CA ALA A 105 1.86 36.42 4.84
C ALA A 105 0.64 37.21 5.34
N GLY A 106 0.11 36.89 6.53
CA GLY A 106 -1.09 37.53 7.09
C GLY A 106 -2.38 37.22 6.32
N GLN A 107 -2.42 36.13 5.56
CA GLN A 107 -3.57 35.73 4.73
C GLN A 107 -4.58 34.89 5.52
N ALA A 108 -5.26 35.51 6.48
CA ALA A 108 -6.10 34.83 7.47
C ALA A 108 -7.20 33.92 6.87
N GLU A 109 -7.84 34.33 5.78
CA GLU A 109 -8.89 33.53 5.12
C GLU A 109 -8.32 32.26 4.49
N LEU A 110 -7.18 32.38 3.78
CA LEU A 110 -6.51 31.25 3.17
C LEU A 110 -5.96 30.29 4.23
N GLU A 111 -5.35 30.84 5.28
CA GLU A 111 -4.87 30.06 6.43
C GLU A 111 -6.01 29.22 7.04
N THR A 112 -7.15 29.85 7.29
CA THR A 112 -8.33 29.18 7.85
C THR A 112 -8.84 28.07 6.93
N ALA A 113 -8.92 28.32 5.62
CA ALA A 113 -9.32 27.33 4.63
C ALA A 113 -8.35 26.13 4.57
N LEU A 114 -7.04 26.39 4.59
CA LEU A 114 -6.01 25.34 4.58
C LEU A 114 -6.01 24.52 5.89
N ARG A 115 -6.20 25.16 7.05
CA ARG A 115 -6.33 24.46 8.34
C ARG A 115 -7.56 23.54 8.35
N ARG A 116 -8.68 23.99 7.78
CA ARG A 116 -9.89 23.17 7.61
C ARG A 116 -9.63 21.98 6.69
N TYR A 117 -9.08 22.21 5.51
CA TYR A 117 -8.73 21.15 4.56
C TYR A 117 -7.80 20.10 5.20
N ARG A 118 -6.79 20.54 5.95
CA ARG A 118 -5.89 19.65 6.71
C ARG A 118 -6.62 18.81 7.75
N ALA A 119 -7.58 19.38 8.47
CA ALA A 119 -8.40 18.63 9.43
C ALA A 119 -9.27 17.58 8.73
N GLU A 120 -9.88 17.94 7.60
CA GLU A 120 -10.69 17.03 6.79
C GLU A 120 -9.84 15.86 6.24
N LEU A 121 -8.61 16.11 5.80
CA LEU A 121 -7.65 15.06 5.40
C LEU A 121 -7.35 14.09 6.55
N ARG A 122 -7.12 14.59 7.78
CA ARG A 122 -6.88 13.74 8.95
C ARG A 122 -8.09 12.88 9.32
N ASN A 123 -9.29 13.34 9.00
CA ASN A 123 -10.54 12.62 9.25
C ASN A 123 -10.89 11.60 8.14
N VAL A 124 -10.12 11.52 7.04
CA VAL A 124 -10.36 10.54 5.96
C VAL A 124 -10.50 9.09 6.46
N PRO A 125 -9.65 8.57 7.37
CA PRO A 125 -9.81 7.21 7.90
C PRO A 125 -11.04 6.97 8.77
N GLN A 126 -11.77 8.02 9.14
CA GLN A 126 -12.99 7.95 9.97
C GLN A 126 -14.26 7.93 9.12
N GLN A 127 -14.14 8.07 7.78
CA GLN A 127 -15.28 8.00 6.87
C GLN A 127 -15.88 6.60 6.86
N ALA A 128 -17.22 6.50 6.78
CA ALA A 128 -17.93 5.22 6.79
C ALA A 128 -17.56 4.30 5.60
N GLY A 129 -17.13 4.86 4.47
CA GLY A 129 -16.69 4.11 3.30
C GLY A 129 -15.21 3.73 3.31
N PHE A 130 -14.44 4.10 4.32
CA PHE A 130 -13.02 3.75 4.39
C PHE A 130 -12.81 2.22 4.46
N PRO A 131 -11.82 1.66 3.74
CA PRO A 131 -10.91 2.31 2.79
C PRO A 131 -11.39 2.28 1.33
N LEU A 132 -12.48 1.58 1.03
CA LEU A 132 -12.89 1.23 -0.34
C LEU A 132 -13.63 2.35 -1.09
N ASN A 133 -14.28 3.25 -0.36
CA ASN A 133 -15.05 4.36 -0.88
C ASN A 133 -14.78 5.63 -0.06
N VAL A 134 -13.74 6.37 -0.45
CA VAL A 134 -13.28 7.57 0.24
C VAL A 134 -13.63 8.81 -0.56
N VAL A 135 -14.25 9.79 0.11
CA VAL A 135 -14.48 11.13 -0.44
C VAL A 135 -13.34 12.04 -0.02
N TRP A 136 -12.56 12.51 -0.99
CA TRP A 136 -11.44 13.40 -0.71
C TRP A 136 -11.91 14.86 -0.61
N PRO A 137 -11.49 15.60 0.44
CA PRO A 137 -11.81 17.02 0.53
C PRO A 137 -11.16 17.78 -0.62
N GLN A 138 -11.76 18.89 -1.03
CA GLN A 138 -11.23 19.74 -2.09
C GLN A 138 -10.23 20.73 -1.50
N SER A 139 -9.04 20.80 -2.11
CA SER A 139 -8.03 21.78 -1.70
C SER A 139 -8.50 23.19 -2.06
N PRO A 140 -8.32 24.19 -1.17
CA PRO A 140 -8.67 25.58 -1.46
C PRO A 140 -7.70 26.26 -2.43
N THR A 141 -6.58 25.61 -2.75
CA THR A 141 -5.56 26.10 -3.69
C THR A 141 -4.91 24.94 -4.42
N GLN A 142 -4.12 25.24 -5.45
CA GLN A 142 -3.34 24.24 -6.16
C GLN A 142 -2.24 23.68 -5.26
N LEU A 143 -2.14 22.34 -5.21
CA LEU A 143 -1.06 21.62 -4.56
C LEU A 143 -0.02 21.20 -5.62
N ASN A 144 1.23 21.05 -5.21
CA ASN A 144 2.38 20.73 -6.08
C ASN A 144 2.85 19.31 -5.87
#